data_AF-A0A327SKZ0-F1
#
_entry.id   AF-A0A327SKZ0-F1
#
_cell.length_a   1.000
_cell.length_b   1.000
_cell.length_c   1.000
_cell.angle_alpha   90.00
_cell.angle_beta   90.00
_cell.angle_gamma   90.00
#
_symmetry.space_group_name_H-M   'P 1'
#
loop_
_entity.id
_entity.type
_entity.pdbx_description
1 polymer ?
#
loop_
_entity_poly.entity_id
_entity_poly.type
_entity_poly.pdbx_seq_one_letter_code
_entity_poly.pdbx_strand_id
1 'polypeptide(L)'
;MNSRRDFIKKAALLSGGAALINTLPPVIQKAMAIDPAAGSTFYDAEHVVFLMQENRSFDHEFGTLQGVRGFNDPRAIDLLELQH
;
A
#
# COMPACT_ATOMS: atom_id res chain seq x y z
N MET A 1 14.74 -22.72 19.95
CA MET A 1 15.98 -22.79 19.16
C MET A 1 15.89 -21.77 18.03
N ASN A 2 16.68 -20.69 18.07
CA ASN A 2 16.71 -19.69 16.98
C ASN A 2 17.42 -20.30 15.76
N SER A 3 16.73 -20.45 14.63
CA SER A 3 17.33 -20.99 13.40
C SER A 3 18.07 -19.90 12.61
N ARG A 4 19.04 -20.28 11.76
CA ARG A 4 19.70 -19.36 10.81
C ARG A 4 18.69 -18.56 9.99
N ARG A 5 17.55 -19.16 9.65
CA ARG A 5 16.43 -18.49 8.96
C ARG A 5 15.82 -17.36 9.79
N ASP A 6 15.66 -17.56 11.10
CA ASP A 6 15.08 -16.54 11.99
C ASP A 6 16.06 -15.38 12.20
N PHE A 7 17.36 -15.68 12.25
CA PHE A 7 18.40 -14.65 12.27
C PHE A 7 18.37 -13.80 10.99
N ILE A 8 18.34 -14.43 9.80
CA ILE A 8 18.27 -13.71 8.52
C ILE A 8 16.97 -12.90 8.41
N LYS A 9 15.82 -13.43 8.85
CA LYS A 9 14.56 -12.68 8.89
C LYS A 9 14.64 -11.45 9.79
N LYS A 10 15.21 -11.58 10.99
CA LYS A 10 15.37 -10.45 11.93
C LYS A 10 16.38 -9.43 11.41
N ALA A 11 17.50 -9.88 10.84
CA ALA A 11 18.51 -9.02 10.24
C ALA A 11 17.95 -8.26 9.04
N ALA A 12 17.19 -8.92 8.15
CA ALA A 12 16.52 -8.29 7.02
C ALA A 12 15.41 -7.32 7.46
N LEU A 13 14.68 -7.64 8.52
CA LEU A 13 13.67 -6.73 9.09
C LEU A 13 14.31 -5.49 9.73
N LEU A 14 15.45 -5.66 10.42
CA LEU A 14 16.19 -4.54 11.00
C LEU A 14 16.86 -3.68 9.94
N SER A 15 17.52 -4.27 8.94
CA SER A 15 18.21 -3.54 7.88
C SER A 15 17.22 -2.89 6.89
N GLY A 16 16.12 -3.57 6.57
CA GLY A 16 15.05 -3.04 5.74
C GLY A 16 14.17 -2.03 6.48
N GLY A 17 13.73 -2.34 7.69
CA GLY A 17 12.82 -1.49 8.47
C GLY A 17 13.45 -0.18 8.94
N ALA A 18 14.71 -0.19 9.39
CA ALA A 18 15.39 1.03 9.83
C ALA A 18 15.76 1.95 8.67
N ALA A 19 16.09 1.40 7.49
CA ALA A 19 16.36 2.19 6.30
C ALA A 19 15.10 2.91 5.78
N LEU A 20 13.92 2.29 5.90
CA LEU A 20 12.67 2.86 5.43
C LEU A 20 12.23 4.10 6.21
N ILE A 21 12.48 4.16 7.52
CA ILE A 21 12.10 5.31 8.36
C ILE A 21 12.74 6.61 7.84
N ASN A 22 14.01 6.57 7.42
CA ASN A 22 14.71 7.73 6.86
C ASN A 22 14.32 8.08 5.42
N THR A 23 13.61 7.21 4.71
CA THR A 23 13.06 7.50 3.37
C THR A 23 11.67 8.13 3.41
N LEU A 24 11.00 8.11 4.57
CA LEU A 24 9.69 8.72 4.70
C LEU A 24 9.81 10.25 4.65
N PRO A 25 8.95 10.95 3.90
CA PRO A 25 8.87 12.41 3.93
C PRO A 25 8.71 12.95 5.36
N PRO A 26 9.30 14.11 5.71
CA PRO A 26 9.26 14.66 7.07
C PRO A 26 7.84 14.85 7.64
N VAL A 27 6.84 15.08 6.80
CA VAL A 27 5.42 15.17 7.21
C VAL A 27 4.90 13.85 7.77
N ILE A 28 5.26 12.72 7.14
CA ILE A 28 4.81 11.40 7.58
C ILE A 28 5.53 11.02 8.88
N GLN A 29 6.82 11.33 8.99
CA GLN A 29 7.58 11.12 10.23
C GLN A 29 6.95 11.86 11.41
N LYS A 30 6.55 13.13 11.22
CA LYS A 30 5.85 13.91 12.24
C LYS A 30 4.50 13.29 12.61
N ALA A 31 3.72 12.85 11.62
CA ALA A 31 2.43 12.22 11.88
C ALA A 31 2.56 10.90 12.66
N MET A 32 3.57 10.07 12.34
CA MET A 32 3.83 8.80 13.02
C MET A 32 4.30 8.94 14.47
N ALA A 33 4.84 10.11 14.86
CA ALA A 33 5.28 10.37 16.22
C ALA A 33 4.11 10.77 17.16
N ILE A 34 2.89 10.92 16.62
CA ILE A 34 1.69 11.26 17.39
C ILE A 34 1.01 9.96 17.80
N ASP A 35 0.99 9.69 19.10
CA ASP A 35 0.25 8.55 19.63
C ASP A 35 -1.26 8.79 19.56
N PRO A 36 -2.05 7.80 19.12
CA PRO A 36 -3.50 7.90 19.16
C PRO A 36 -3.99 7.90 20.61
N ALA A 37 -5.17 8.46 20.84
CA ALA A 37 -5.81 8.40 22.15
C ALA A 37 -6.05 6.93 22.59
N ALA A 38 -5.82 6.64 23.87
CA ALA A 38 -5.94 5.28 24.38
C ALA A 38 -7.36 4.74 24.16
N GLY A 39 -7.46 3.59 23.48
CA GLY A 39 -8.73 2.92 23.17
C GLY A 39 -9.48 3.47 21.96
N SER A 40 -8.93 4.46 21.25
CA SER A 40 -9.54 4.94 20.01
C SER A 40 -9.36 3.95 18.85
N THR A 41 -10.26 4.07 17.88
CA THR A 41 -10.29 3.28 16.65
C THR A 41 -10.33 4.20 15.44
N PHE A 42 -10.24 3.63 14.23
CA PHE A 42 -10.38 4.42 12.99
C PHE A 42 -11.78 5.04 12.82
N TYR A 43 -12.78 4.59 13.58
CA TYR A 43 -14.12 5.19 13.60
C TYR A 43 -14.15 6.55 14.33
N ASP A 44 -13.15 6.83 15.17
CA ASP A 44 -13.05 8.06 15.97
C ASP A 44 -12.23 9.15 15.24
N ALA A 45 -11.93 8.95 13.94
CA ALA A 45 -11.13 9.88 13.16
C ALA A 45 -11.86 11.20 12.90
N GLU A 46 -11.30 12.32 13.38
CA GLU A 46 -11.82 13.67 13.12
C GLU A 46 -11.54 14.17 11.69
N HIS A 47 -10.49 13.65 11.06
CA HIS A 47 -10.03 14.08 9.75
C HIS A 47 -9.73 12.87 8.85
N VAL A 48 -10.30 12.88 7.64
CA VAL A 48 -10.02 11.88 6.61
C VAL A 48 -9.24 12.54 5.47
N VAL A 49 -8.05 12.02 5.18
CA VAL A 49 -7.23 12.48 4.05
C VAL A 49 -7.45 11.56 2.86
N PHE A 50 -8.00 12.11 1.78
CA PHE A 50 -8.09 11.42 0.50
C PHE A 50 -6.87 11.72 -0.34
N LEU A 51 -6.11 10.69 -0.70
CA LEU A 51 -5.03 10.81 -1.66
C LEU A 51 -5.60 10.63 -3.07
N MET A 52 -5.67 11.73 -3.80
CA MET A 52 -6.11 11.72 -5.20
C MET A 52 -4.96 11.21 -6.06
N GLN A 53 -5.17 10.05 -6.65
CA GLN A 53 -4.26 9.52 -7.66
C GLN A 53 -4.63 10.09 -9.03
N GLU A 54 -3.69 10.00 -9.96
CA GLU A 54 -3.95 10.27 -11.36
C GLU A 54 -4.99 9.30 -11.95
N ASN A 55 -5.59 9.67 -13.08
CA ASN A 55 -6.61 8.85 -13.73
C ASN A 55 -5.97 7.62 -14.41
N ARG A 56 -5.74 6.57 -13.61
CA ARG A 56 -5.29 5.25 -14.08
C ARG A 56 -6.42 4.25 -13.90
N SER A 57 -6.58 3.36 -14.87
CA SER A 57 -7.56 2.28 -14.76
C SER A 57 -7.16 1.31 -13.65
N PHE A 58 -8.14 0.63 -13.07
CA PHE A 58 -7.90 -0.35 -12.01
C PHE A 58 -6.94 -1.47 -12.47
N ASP A 59 -7.09 -1.97 -13.70
CA ASP A 59 -6.21 -3.00 -14.24
C ASP A 59 -4.76 -2.50 -14.40
N HIS A 60 -4.56 -1.20 -14.63
CA HIS A 60 -3.22 -0.62 -14.71
C HIS A 60 -2.49 -0.68 -13.36
N GLU A 61 -3.17 -0.34 -12.27
CA GLU A 61 -2.56 -0.29 -10.93
C GLU A 61 -2.56 -1.66 -10.23
N PHE A 62 -3.59 -2.48 -10.48
CA PHE A 62 -3.87 -3.70 -9.69
C PHE A 62 -4.18 -4.95 -10.52
N GLY A 63 -4.08 -4.90 -11.84
CA GLY A 63 -4.50 -6.00 -12.73
C GLY A 63 -3.71 -7.31 -12.55
N THR A 64 -2.59 -7.29 -11.84
CA THR A 64 -1.76 -8.47 -11.52
C THR A 64 -1.88 -8.93 -10.06
N LEU A 65 -2.68 -8.22 -9.25
CA LEU A 65 -2.88 -8.56 -7.84
C LEU A 65 -3.60 -9.92 -7.72
N GLN A 66 -3.15 -10.75 -6.78
CA GLN A 66 -3.78 -12.05 -6.56
C GLN A 66 -5.25 -11.89 -6.14
N GLY A 67 -6.15 -12.64 -6.79
CA GLY A 67 -7.59 -12.60 -6.54
C GLY A 67 -8.34 -11.52 -7.32
N VAL A 68 -7.63 -10.63 -8.03
CA VAL A 68 -8.23 -9.72 -9.01
C VAL A 68 -8.46 -10.47 -10.32
N ARG A 69 -9.61 -10.26 -10.97
CA ARG A 69 -9.86 -10.82 -12.32
C ARG A 69 -8.87 -10.23 -13.33
N GLY A 70 -8.67 -8.91 -13.25
CA GLY A 70 -7.58 -8.19 -13.89
C GLY A 70 -7.57 -8.37 -15.41
N PHE A 71 -6.37 -8.42 -15.97
CA PHE A 71 -6.15 -8.63 -17.41
C PHE A 71 -6.63 -9.99 -17.94
N ASN A 72 -6.96 -10.94 -17.06
CA ASN A 72 -7.47 -12.25 -17.43
C ASN A 72 -9.00 -12.36 -17.27
N ASP A 73 -9.74 -11.25 -17.11
CA ASP A 73 -11.21 -11.30 -17.01
C ASP A 73 -11.82 -11.80 -18.33
N PRO A 74 -12.44 -13.00 -18.38
CA PRO A 74 -13.05 -13.54 -19.59
C PRO A 74 -14.32 -12.78 -20.02
N ARG A 75 -14.77 -11.80 -19.23
CA ARG A 75 -15.93 -10.94 -19.51
C ARG A 75 -15.52 -9.50 -19.81
N ALA A 76 -14.23 -9.24 -20.09
CA ALA A 76 -13.79 -7.95 -20.56
C ALA A 76 -14.57 -7.54 -21.83
N ILE A 77 -14.98 -6.28 -21.90
CA ILE A 77 -15.72 -5.74 -23.04
C ILE A 77 -14.70 -5.11 -23.99
N ASP A 78 -14.64 -5.61 -25.22
CA ASP A 78 -13.86 -4.95 -26.27
C ASP A 78 -14.59 -3.69 -26.72
N LEU A 79 -13.95 -2.54 -26.52
CA LEU A 79 -14.46 -1.27 -27.02
C LEU A 79 -14.20 -1.20 -28.52
N LEU A 80 -15.26 -1.07 -29.32
CA LEU A 80 -15.14 -0.78 -30.74
C LEU A 80 -14.50 0.60 -30.89
N GLU A 81 -13.29 0.67 -31.44
CA GLU A 81 -12.73 1.94 -31.88
C GLU A 81 -13.63 2.49 -33.00
N LEU A 82 -14.32 3.60 -32.72
CA LEU A 82 -14.91 4.41 -33.78
C LEU A 82 -13.75 5.01 -34.58
N GLN A 83 -13.42 4.38 -35.70
CA GLN A 83 -12.55 4.96 -36.72
C GLN A 83 -13.16 6.31 -37.15
N HIS A 84 -12.49 7.39 -36.77
CA HIS A 84 -12.60 8.67 -37.46
C HIS A 84 -11.53 8.74 -38.55
#